data_AF-A0A7W4TKQ3-F1
#
_entry.id   AF-A0A7W4TKQ3-F1
#
_cell.length_a   1.000
_cell.length_b   1.000
_cell.length_c   1.000
_cell.angle_alpha   90.00
_cell.angle_beta   90.00
_cell.angle_gamma   90.00
#
_symmetry.space_group_name_H-M   'P 1'
#
loop_
_entity.id
_entity.type
_entity.pdbx_description
1 polymer ?
#
loop_
_entity_poly.entity_id
_entity_poly.type
_entity_poly.pdbx_seq_one_letter_code
_entity_poly.pdbx_strand_id
1 'polypeptide(L)'
;MGEIDVSADGVHQYAAVLTTSAGTRTEHVVVSDPALLEKAAVTATEEPFLVRRVLEVLLRAEETAEAEGRQPTLPAVIDLRALDAERPDLLSGLPLH
;
A
#
# COMPACT_ATOMS: atom_id res chain seq x y z
N MET A 1 6.39 4.22 -15.52
CA MET A 1 6.20 3.40 -14.32
C MET A 1 6.26 4.37 -13.17
N GLY A 2 5.17 4.49 -12.41
CA GLY A 2 5.09 5.41 -11.29
C GLY A 2 6.15 5.16 -10.22
N GLU A 3 6.28 6.13 -9.33
CA GLU A 3 7.27 6.15 -8.25
C GLU A 3 6.59 5.93 -6.89
N ILE A 4 7.30 5.23 -5.99
CA ILE A 4 6.88 5.01 -4.61
C ILE A 4 8.04 5.40 -3.71
N ASP A 5 7.83 6.46 -2.95
CA ASP A 5 8.67 6.79 -1.80
C ASP A 5 7.95 6.34 -0.54
N VAL A 6 8.62 5.59 0.33
CA VAL A 6 8.04 5.07 1.57
C VAL A 6 9.07 5.12 2.67
N SER A 7 8.68 5.67 3.81
CA SER A 7 9.51 5.78 4.99
C SER A 7 8.74 5.37 6.24
N ALA A 8 9.43 4.77 7.19
CA ALA A 8 8.84 4.45 8.48
C ALA A 8 8.61 5.74 9.26
N ASP A 9 7.38 5.95 9.74
CA ASP A 9 6.93 7.13 10.48
C ASP A 9 6.50 6.77 11.92
N GLY A 10 6.49 5.47 12.25
CA GLY A 10 6.20 4.97 13.58
C GLY A 10 6.26 3.45 13.65
N VAL A 11 5.78 2.90 14.76
CA VAL A 11 5.60 1.45 14.91
C VAL A 11 4.38 1.06 14.09
N HIS A 12 4.56 0.20 13.09
CA HIS A 12 3.51 -0.21 12.16
C HIS A 12 2.86 0.93 11.38
N GLN A 13 3.60 2.03 11.19
CA GLN A 13 3.13 3.23 10.49
C GLN A 13 4.19 3.71 9.50
N TYR A 14 3.75 4.01 8.28
CA TYR A 14 4.62 4.42 7.18
C TYR A 14 4.04 5.64 6.46
N ALA A 15 4.88 6.64 6.22
CA ALA A 15 4.57 7.71 5.28
C ALA A 15 4.91 7.24 3.87
N ALA A 16 3.97 7.39 2.94
CA ALA A 16 4.12 6.97 1.56
C ALA A 16 3.75 8.11 0.60
N VAL A 17 4.51 8.25 -0.47
CA VAL A 17 4.22 9.14 -1.58
C VAL A 17 4.12 8.31 -2.84
N LEU A 18 2.98 8.39 -3.51
CA LEU A 18 2.72 7.74 -4.78
C LEU A 18 2.77 8.79 -5.87
N THR A 19 3.54 8.54 -6.92
CA THR A 19 3.56 9.38 -8.12
C THR A 19 3.15 8.52 -9.31
N THR A 20 2.00 8.80 -9.93
CA THR A 20 1.55 8.06 -11.12
C THR A 20 2.45 8.36 -12.32
N SER A 21 2.39 7.52 -13.36
CA SER A 21 3.12 7.79 -14.61
C SER A 21 2.72 9.10 -15.30
N ALA A 22 1.56 9.67 -14.98
CA ALA A 22 1.13 10.99 -15.46
C ALA A 22 1.71 12.15 -14.64
N GLY A 23 2.43 11.86 -13.54
CA GLY A 23 3.05 12.85 -12.65
C GLY A 23 2.16 13.29 -11.49
N THR A 24 0.98 12.68 -11.31
CA THR A 24 0.10 12.97 -10.18
C THR A 24 0.74 12.43 -8.90
N ARG A 25 1.08 13.34 -7.96
CA ARG A 25 1.74 13.02 -6.70
C ARG A 25 0.75 13.11 -5.53
N THR A 26 0.61 12.03 -4.77
CA THR A 26 -0.28 11.96 -3.60
C THR A 26 0.44 11.39 -2.39
N GLU A 27 0.13 11.94 -1.22
CA GLU A 27 0.72 11.55 0.06
C GLU A 27 -0.29 10.71 0.87
N HIS A 28 0.22 9.66 1.50
CA HIS A 28 -0.56 8.67 2.23
C HIS A 28 0.14 8.26 3.51
N VAL A 29 -0.64 7.89 4.52
CA VAL A 29 -0.16 7.19 5.71
C VAL A 29 -0.65 5.76 5.64
N VAL A 30 0.26 4.80 5.66
CA VAL A 30 -0.06 3.38 5.75
C VAL A 30 0.02 2.94 7.20
N VAL A 31 -1.03 2.26 7.66
CA VAL A 31 -1.11 1.71 9.02
C VAL A 31 -1.27 0.19 8.93
N SER A 32 -0.33 -0.54 9.53
CA SER A 32 -0.42 -1.98 9.69
C SER A 32 -1.05 -2.34 11.03
N ASP A 33 -1.96 -3.33 11.05
CA ASP A 33 -2.49 -3.89 12.30
C ASP A 33 -1.58 -5.06 12.74
N PRO A 34 -1.02 -5.07 13.97
CA PRO A 34 -0.15 -6.14 14.44
C PRO A 34 -0.81 -7.53 14.39
N ALA A 35 -2.10 -7.64 14.71
CA ALA A 35 -2.81 -8.91 14.68
C ALA A 35 -3.00 -9.42 13.24
N LEU A 36 -3.10 -8.51 12.27
CA LEU A 36 -3.11 -8.84 10.85
C LEU A 36 -1.75 -9.37 10.39
N LEU A 37 -0.66 -8.71 10.81
CA LEU A 37 0.70 -9.15 10.49
C LEU A 37 0.97 -10.55 11.05
N GLU A 38 0.57 -10.80 12.31
CA GLU A 38 0.65 -12.14 12.93
C GLU A 38 -0.15 -13.19 12.16
N LYS A 39 -1.40 -12.88 11.77
CA LYS A 39 -2.26 -13.75 10.97
C LYS A 39 -1.63 -14.09 9.61
N ALA A 40 -0.97 -13.11 8.99
CA ALA A 40 -0.26 -13.27 7.72
C ALA A 40 1.15 -13.89 7.88
N ALA A 41 1.56 -14.21 9.11
CA ALA A 41 2.91 -14.69 9.44
C ALA A 41 4.03 -13.76 8.96
N VAL A 42 3.79 -12.46 8.95
CA VAL A 42 4.73 -11.43 8.50
C VAL A 42 5.60 -11.00 9.67
N THR A 43 6.92 -11.10 9.50
CA THR A 43 7.89 -10.64 10.48
C THR A 43 8.08 -9.12 10.41
N ALA A 44 8.62 -8.53 11.48
CA ALA A 44 8.96 -7.09 11.51
C ALA A 44 9.97 -6.69 10.40
N THR A 45 10.80 -7.62 9.93
CA THR A 45 11.71 -7.39 8.80
C THR A 45 11.03 -7.46 7.44
N GLU A 46 9.94 -8.21 7.33
CA GLU A 46 9.16 -8.38 6.09
C GLU A 46 8.08 -7.30 5.95
N GLU A 47 7.62 -6.71 7.04
CA GLU A 47 6.57 -5.69 7.04
C GLU A 47 6.87 -4.51 6.08
N PRO A 48 8.07 -3.91 6.05
CA PRO A 48 8.36 -2.85 5.07
C PRO A 48 8.22 -3.32 3.61
N PHE A 49 8.55 -4.59 3.33
CA PHE A 49 8.39 -5.17 2.01
C PHE A 49 6.92 -5.39 1.67
N LEU A 50 6.13 -5.89 2.63
CA LEU A 50 4.68 -6.01 2.49
C LEU A 50 4.05 -4.65 2.16
N VAL A 51 4.36 -3.62 2.95
CA VAL A 51 3.85 -2.25 2.74
C VAL A 51 4.20 -1.75 1.35
N ARG A 52 5.46 -1.90 0.93
CA ARG A 52 5.89 -1.51 -0.41
C ARG A 52 5.11 -2.26 -1.50
N ARG A 53 4.92 -3.58 -1.35
CA ARG A 53 4.19 -4.41 -2.32
C ARG A 53 2.71 -4.02 -2.41
N VAL A 54 2.07 -3.71 -1.28
CA VAL A 54 0.71 -3.19 -1.27
C VAL A 54 0.63 -1.87 -2.04
N LEU A 55 1.55 -0.93 -1.78
CA LEU A 55 1.63 0.35 -2.48
C LEU A 55 1.86 0.17 -3.99
N GLU A 56 2.67 -0.81 -4.41
CA GLU A 56 2.85 -1.15 -5.83
C GLU A 56 1.55 -1.60 -6.50
N VAL A 57 0.74 -2.41 -5.81
CA VAL A 57 -0.57 -2.84 -6.33
C VAL A 57 -1.55 -1.67 -6.41
N LEU A 58 -1.59 -0.83 -5.37
CA LEU A 58 -2.46 0.34 -5.32
C LEU A 58 -2.09 1.37 -6.40
N LEU A 59 -0.80 1.66 -6.57
CA LEU A 59 -0.31 2.56 -7.62
C LEU A 59 -0.71 2.08 -9.02
N ARG A 60 -0.55 0.78 -9.33
CA ARG A 60 -0.98 0.24 -10.62
C ARG A 60 -2.49 0.36 -10.84
N ALA A 61 -3.29 0.18 -9.79
CA ALA A 61 -4.73 0.36 -9.87
C ALA A 61 -5.09 1.83 -10.17
N GLU A 62 -4.43 2.79 -9.53
CA GLU A 62 -4.61 4.22 -9.81
C GLU A 62 -4.15 4.60 -11.22
N GLU A 63 -2.99 4.12 -11.67
CA GLU A 63 -2.51 4.35 -13.05
C GLU A 63 -3.51 3.80 -14.09
N THR A 64 -4.15 2.66 -13.80
CA THR A 64 -5.21 2.09 -14.65
C THR A 64 -6.46 2.96 -14.63
N ALA A 65 -6.90 3.40 -13.45
CA ALA A 65 -8.06 4.28 -13.30
C ALA A 65 -7.84 5.62 -14.01
N GLU A 66 -6.65 6.21 -13.89
CA GLU A 66 -6.27 7.46 -14.55
C GLU A 66 -6.24 7.31 -16.08
N ALA A 67 -5.71 6.20 -16.60
CA ALA A 67 -5.73 5.89 -18.02
C ALA A 67 -7.17 5.74 -18.58
N GLU A 68 -8.11 5.32 -17.74
CA GLU A 68 -9.54 5.25 -18.05
C GLU A 68 -10.29 6.58 -17.82
N GLY A 69 -9.59 7.63 -17.35
CA GLY A 69 -10.17 8.94 -17.05
C GLY A 69 -10.99 8.98 -15.75
N ARG A 70 -10.80 8.01 -14.85
CA ARG A 70 -11.42 7.99 -13.52
C ARG A 70 -10.62 8.83 -12.54
N GLN A 71 -11.31 9.39 -11.55
CA GLN A 71 -10.66 10.15 -10.47
C GLN A 71 -9.88 9.24 -9.53
N PRO A 72 -8.80 9.75 -8.89
CA PRO A 72 -8.03 8.99 -7.92
C PRO A 72 -8.91 8.57 -6.74
N THR A 73 -8.73 7.34 -6.27
CA THR A 73 -9.61 6.72 -5.26
C THR A 73 -8.91 6.43 -3.95
N LEU A 74 -7.58 6.53 -3.90
CA LEU A 74 -6.84 6.17 -2.71
C LEU A 74 -7.07 7.17 -1.56
N PRO A 75 -7.42 6.68 -0.36
CA PRO A 75 -7.57 7.52 0.81
C PRO A 75 -6.21 8.05 1.30
N ALA A 76 -6.22 9.17 2.01
CA ALA A 76 -5.03 9.70 2.68
C ALA A 76 -4.47 8.75 3.75
N VAL A 77 -5.32 7.88 4.33
CA VAL A 77 -4.90 6.83 5.27
C VAL A 77 -5.26 5.46 4.69
N ILE A 78 -4.26 4.63 4.47
CA ILE A 78 -4.37 3.27 3.97
C ILE A 78 -4.24 2.33 5.17
N ASP A 79 -5.38 1.84 5.66
CA ASP A 79 -5.44 0.84 6.72
C ASP A 79 -5.35 -0.56 6.09
N LEU A 80 -4.26 -1.30 6.38
CA LEU A 80 -4.06 -2.64 5.83
C LEU A 80 -5.12 -3.64 6.29
N ARG A 81 -5.71 -3.45 7.48
CA ARG A 81 -6.78 -4.30 7.97
C ARG A 81 -8.10 -4.02 7.25
N ALA A 82 -8.41 -2.76 6.97
CA ALA A 82 -9.55 -2.43 6.13
C ALA A 82 -9.36 -3.01 4.72
N LEU A 83 -8.15 -2.91 4.17
CA LEU A 83 -7.80 -3.46 2.87
C LEU A 83 -7.90 -5.00 2.83
N ASP A 84 -7.46 -5.71 3.88
CA ASP A 84 -7.65 -7.17 4.02
C ASP A 84 -9.14 -7.53 4.09
N ALA A 85 -9.95 -6.74 4.79
CA ALA A 85 -11.40 -7.00 4.86
C ALA A 85 -12.10 -6.82 3.50
N GLU A 86 -11.65 -5.85 2.69
CA GLU A 86 -12.15 -5.64 1.33
C GLU A 86 -11.60 -6.66 0.33
N ARG A 87 -10.36 -7.11 0.54
CA ARG A 87 -9.62 -8.03 -0.36
C ARG A 87 -8.84 -9.07 0.46
N PRO A 88 -9.51 -10.13 0.96
CA PRO A 88 -8.96 -11.06 1.95
C PRO A 88 -7.78 -11.94 1.49
N ASP A 89 -7.42 -11.86 0.21
CA ASP A 89 -6.29 -12.60 -0.37
C ASP A 89 -5.17 -11.67 -0.88
N LEU A 90 -5.33 -10.35 -0.74
CA LEU A 90 -4.35 -9.40 -1.24
C LEU A 90 -3.03 -9.57 -0.50
N LEU A 91 -3.04 -9.48 0.84
CA LEU A 91 -1.82 -9.45 1.63
C LEU A 91 -1.10 -10.80 1.65
N SER A 92 -1.85 -11.89 1.77
CA SER A 92 -1.31 -13.26 1.76
C SER A 92 -0.78 -13.69 0.38
N GLY A 93 -1.28 -13.09 -0.69
CA GLY A 93 -0.84 -13.36 -2.06
C GLY A 93 0.39 -12.57 -2.51
N LEU A 94 0.91 -11.64 -1.69
CA LEU A 94 2.06 -10.81 -2.07
C LEU A 94 3.38 -11.55 -1.84
N PRO A 95 4.25 -11.68 -2.86
CA PRO A 95 5.58 -12.22 -2.68
C PRO A 95 6.46 -11.21 -1.91
N LEU A 96 6.89 -11.62 -0.71
CA LEU A 96 7.73 -10.82 0.20
C LEU A 96 9.25 -11.05 0.00
N HIS A 97 9.62 -11.75 -1.08
CA HIS A 97 10.99 -12.18 -1.41
C HIS A 97 11.68 -11.24 -2.40
#